data_AF-A0A5C8JL10-F1
#
_entry.id   AF-A0A5C8JL10-F1
#
_cell.length_a   1.000
_cell.length_b   1.000
_cell.length_c   1.000
_cell.angle_alpha   90.00
_cell.angle_beta   90.00
_cell.angle_gamma   90.00
#
_symmetry.space_group_name_H-M   'P 1'
#
loop_
_entity.id
_entity.type
_entity.pdbx_description
1 polymer ?
#
loop_
_entity_poly.entity_id
_entity_poly.type
_entity_poly.pdbx_seq_one_letter_code
_entity_poly.pdbx_strand_id
1 'polypeptide(L)'
;MRKTSVALMALLVLTGCTQQAGEDGLLDAMASVSGEGPAAAYFEYGEPAWWRDLGVDAGSGGDRRWLPAAVSGLGSLGAAWQTLPQATGMAPATGTRAISIGVPPQQAFRFDGDVDSDAVRTKLTALGAKPRTMGGHEGLSFSPGAEIDLSRLIVPGLTNQLNQVVVTDSLAAAASTPGPLEAVLGGERTLADNPAHAAVAACLGDVAAATIMAPSPSGAVTLYGVGLRRPASLDDRPVNVICVLPSAPAAADVERALTTRLTPEGKMRDGGTFGTYAPEIAHDRITSDDHVVLRAVLTLSGTKSVMFANQMLVRNELQGLINSSR
;
A
#
# COMPACT_ATOMS: atom_id res chain seq x y z
N MET A 1 11.26 -66.02 -5.06
CA MET A 1 10.28 -65.05 -5.59
C MET A 1 10.18 -63.87 -4.62
N ARG A 2 10.85 -62.74 -4.93
CA ARG A 2 10.82 -61.51 -4.13
C ARG A 2 9.74 -60.59 -4.69
N LYS A 3 8.79 -60.17 -3.86
CA LYS A 3 7.72 -59.22 -4.21
C LYS A 3 8.26 -57.80 -4.00
N THR A 4 8.46 -57.07 -5.08
CA THR A 4 8.75 -55.64 -5.09
C THR A 4 7.43 -54.88 -5.07
N SER A 5 7.13 -54.22 -3.94
CA SER A 5 6.02 -53.27 -3.84
C SER A 5 6.52 -51.90 -4.31
N VAL A 6 6.03 -51.43 -5.44
CA VAL A 6 6.25 -50.07 -5.94
C VAL A 6 5.17 -49.18 -5.32
N ALA A 7 5.58 -48.28 -4.42
CA ALA A 7 4.72 -47.24 -3.87
C ALA A 7 4.61 -46.10 -4.89
N LEU A 8 3.44 -45.98 -5.52
CA LEU A 8 3.09 -44.91 -6.43
C LEU A 8 2.74 -43.67 -5.58
N MET A 9 3.69 -42.75 -5.40
CA MET A 9 3.43 -41.43 -4.83
C MET A 9 2.68 -40.59 -5.86
N ALA A 10 1.38 -40.42 -5.66
CA ALA A 10 0.58 -39.47 -6.43
C ALA A 10 0.97 -38.04 -6.02
N LEU A 11 1.70 -37.33 -6.90
CA LEU A 11 1.81 -35.88 -6.83
C LEU A 11 0.42 -35.29 -7.12
N LEU A 12 -0.26 -34.80 -6.09
CA LEU A 12 -1.39 -33.90 -6.24
C LEU A 12 -0.86 -32.55 -6.73
N VAL A 13 -0.90 -32.33 -8.04
CA VAL A 13 -0.80 -31.00 -8.62
C VAL A 13 -2.14 -30.32 -8.36
N LEU A 14 -2.20 -29.54 -7.28
CA LEU A 14 -3.29 -28.60 -7.04
C LEU A 14 -3.21 -27.52 -8.15
N THR A 15 -3.87 -27.78 -9.27
CA THR A 15 -4.27 -26.73 -10.21
C THR A 15 -5.31 -25.87 -9.50
N GLY A 16 -4.83 -24.96 -8.64
CA GLY A 16 -5.66 -23.94 -8.04
C GLY A 16 -6.25 -23.09 -9.15
N CYS A 17 -7.58 -23.13 -9.27
CA CYS A 17 -8.32 -22.18 -10.06
C CYS A 17 -7.84 -20.77 -9.67
N THR A 18 -7.27 -20.05 -10.63
CA THR A 18 -6.98 -18.62 -10.52
C THR A 18 -8.30 -17.93 -10.22
N GLN A 19 -8.52 -17.66 -8.93
CA GLN A 19 -9.57 -16.78 -8.46
C GLN A 19 -9.21 -15.41 -9.03
N GLN A 20 -9.93 -15.04 -10.09
CA GLN A 20 -9.78 -13.78 -10.79
C GLN A 20 -9.76 -12.68 -9.73
N ALA A 21 -8.65 -11.95 -9.64
CA ALA A 21 -8.58 -10.75 -8.81
C ALA A 21 -9.80 -9.90 -9.18
N GLY A 22 -10.62 -9.57 -8.18
CA GLY A 22 -11.85 -8.80 -8.41
C GLY A 22 -11.53 -7.53 -9.20
N GLU A 23 -12.47 -7.10 -10.04
CA GLU A 23 -12.35 -5.94 -10.93
C GLU A 23 -12.03 -4.61 -10.20
N ASP A 24 -11.92 -4.61 -8.87
CA ASP A 24 -11.62 -3.46 -7.99
C ASP A 24 -10.29 -3.58 -7.20
N GLY A 25 -9.38 -4.48 -7.61
CA GLY A 25 -8.14 -4.78 -6.88
C GLY A 25 -6.99 -3.77 -7.00
N LEU A 26 -5.80 -4.16 -6.53
CA LEU A 26 -4.58 -3.33 -6.53
C LEU A 26 -4.22 -2.78 -7.92
N LEU A 27 -4.33 -3.59 -8.97
CA LEU A 27 -3.99 -3.16 -10.33
C LEU A 27 -4.95 -2.09 -10.86
N ASP A 28 -6.25 -2.20 -10.54
CA ASP A 28 -7.23 -1.17 -10.87
C ASP A 28 -6.96 0.14 -10.10
N ALA A 29 -6.57 0.03 -8.83
CA ALA A 29 -6.12 1.19 -8.05
C ALA A 29 -4.93 1.90 -8.71
N MET A 30 -3.97 1.14 -9.21
CA MET A 30 -2.83 1.69 -9.96
C MET A 30 -3.22 2.28 -11.33
N ALA A 31 -4.25 1.73 -11.98
CA ALA A 31 -4.80 2.29 -13.21
C ALA A 31 -5.50 3.65 -12.97
N SER A 32 -5.93 3.92 -11.73
CA SER A 32 -6.63 5.16 -11.38
C SER A 32 -5.73 6.36 -11.08
N VAL A 33 -4.40 6.18 -11.04
CA VAL A 33 -3.40 7.22 -10.76
C VAL A 33 -2.42 7.37 -11.92
N SER A 34 -1.74 8.51 -11.99
CA SER A 34 -0.68 8.77 -12.97
C SER A 34 0.46 7.75 -12.89
N GLY A 35 1.02 7.39 -14.03
CA GLY A 35 2.16 6.45 -14.14
C GLY A 35 3.54 7.06 -13.90
N GLU A 36 3.62 8.35 -13.59
CA GLU A 36 4.86 9.09 -13.43
C GLU A 36 4.86 9.92 -12.13
N GLY A 37 6.00 10.57 -11.85
CA GLY A 37 6.11 11.53 -10.75
C GLY A 37 5.92 10.89 -9.37
N PRO A 38 5.15 11.53 -8.46
CA PRO A 38 4.98 11.06 -7.08
C PRO A 38 4.43 9.62 -6.96
N ALA A 39 3.53 9.22 -7.86
CA ALA A 39 2.94 7.87 -7.87
C ALA A 39 3.97 6.78 -8.17
N ALA A 40 4.89 7.02 -9.12
CA ALA A 40 5.97 6.09 -9.43
C ALA A 40 7.05 6.02 -8.34
N ALA A 41 7.16 7.05 -7.49
CA ALA A 41 8.10 7.05 -6.37
C ALA A 41 7.57 6.25 -5.17
N TYR A 42 6.29 6.41 -4.87
CA TYR A 42 5.59 5.74 -3.76
C TYR A 42 4.10 5.63 -4.09
N PHE A 43 3.55 4.44 -3.91
CA PHE A 43 2.13 4.13 -4.04
C PHE A 43 1.70 3.25 -2.87
N GLU A 44 0.65 3.65 -2.18
CA GLU A 44 0.05 2.90 -1.08
C GLU A 44 -1.44 2.73 -1.36
N TYR A 45 -1.95 1.53 -1.10
CA TYR A 45 -3.32 1.11 -1.35
C TYR A 45 -3.92 0.48 -0.10
N GLY A 46 -5.22 0.69 0.09
CA GLY A 46 -6.02 -0.03 1.07
C GLY A 46 -7.49 -0.11 0.68
N GLU A 47 -8.21 -1.00 1.34
CA GLU A 47 -9.65 -1.25 1.13
C GLU A 47 -10.49 -0.96 2.37
N PRO A 48 -10.86 0.31 2.64
CA PRO A 48 -11.65 0.65 3.80
C PRO A 48 -12.97 -0.12 3.90
N ALA A 49 -13.64 -0.41 2.78
CA ALA A 49 -14.87 -1.20 2.76
C ALA A 49 -14.64 -2.64 3.26
N TRP A 50 -13.58 -3.32 2.79
CA TRP A 50 -13.25 -4.67 3.24
C TRP A 50 -13.10 -4.75 4.77
N TRP A 51 -12.34 -3.81 5.33
CA TRP A 51 -12.08 -3.78 6.77
C TRP A 51 -13.33 -3.43 7.57
N ARG A 52 -14.17 -2.53 7.06
CA ARG A 52 -15.47 -2.19 7.65
C ARG A 52 -16.41 -3.40 7.67
N ASP A 53 -16.49 -4.15 6.57
CA ASP A 53 -17.36 -5.31 6.43
C ASP A 53 -16.90 -6.48 7.32
N LEU A 54 -15.59 -6.60 7.56
CA LEU A 54 -15.02 -7.50 8.56
C LEU A 54 -15.26 -7.06 10.01
N GLY A 55 -15.76 -5.84 10.24
CA GLY A 55 -16.04 -5.30 11.56
C GLY A 55 -14.85 -4.62 12.24
N VAL A 56 -13.79 -4.27 11.50
CA VAL A 56 -12.68 -3.50 12.07
C VAL A 56 -13.14 -2.07 12.35
N ASP A 57 -13.39 -1.79 13.63
CA ASP A 57 -13.68 -0.46 14.14
C ASP A 57 -12.56 0.04 15.07
N ALA A 58 -12.62 1.32 15.40
CA ALA A 58 -11.63 1.95 16.28
C ALA A 58 -11.98 1.92 17.77
N GLY A 59 -13.15 1.39 18.12
CA GLY A 59 -13.83 1.59 19.40
C GLY A 59 -14.00 0.33 20.26
N SER A 60 -13.89 -0.89 19.71
CA SER A 60 -14.18 -2.13 20.42
C SER A 60 -12.96 -3.08 20.52
N GLY A 61 -12.87 -3.80 21.64
CA GLY A 61 -11.71 -4.57 22.04
C GLY A 61 -11.71 -5.99 21.48
N GLY A 62 -10.79 -6.25 20.55
CA GLY A 62 -10.44 -7.56 19.97
C GLY A 62 -9.55 -7.38 18.75
N ASP A 63 -9.92 -6.42 17.89
CA ASP A 63 -9.41 -6.33 16.51
C ASP A 63 -8.52 -5.11 16.22
N ARG A 64 -8.12 -4.38 17.27
CA ARG A 64 -7.23 -3.22 17.17
C ARG A 64 -5.92 -3.51 16.43
N ARG A 65 -5.48 -4.78 16.38
CA ARG A 65 -4.27 -5.17 15.63
C ARG A 65 -4.42 -4.98 14.12
N TRP A 66 -5.65 -4.96 13.59
CA TRP A 66 -5.97 -4.76 12.17
C TRP A 66 -6.11 -3.29 11.78
N LEU A 67 -6.21 -2.37 12.75
CA LEU A 67 -6.34 -0.93 12.49
C LEU A 67 -5.26 -0.37 11.55
N PRO A 68 -3.96 -0.73 11.65
CA PRO A 68 -2.96 -0.24 10.71
C PRO A 68 -3.27 -0.63 9.24
N ALA A 69 -3.89 -1.79 9.02
CA ALA A 69 -4.31 -2.21 7.68
C ALA A 69 -5.57 -1.47 7.24
N ALA A 70 -6.52 -1.23 8.15
CA ALA A 70 -7.77 -0.52 7.87
C ALA A 70 -7.58 0.93 7.43
N VAL A 71 -6.46 1.56 7.82
CA VAL A 71 -6.11 2.93 7.41
C VAL A 71 -5.06 2.98 6.30
N SER A 72 -4.67 1.83 5.74
CA SER A 72 -3.72 1.80 4.61
C SER A 72 -4.28 2.53 3.40
N GLY A 73 -3.41 3.17 2.63
CA GLY A 73 -3.78 4.05 1.53
C GLY A 73 -4.18 5.46 1.97
N LEU A 74 -4.31 5.74 3.28
CA LEU A 74 -4.52 7.10 3.78
C LEU A 74 -3.21 7.84 4.06
N GLY A 75 -2.05 7.16 3.99
CA GLY A 75 -0.74 7.72 4.30
C GLY A 75 -0.75 8.53 5.59
N SER A 76 -0.33 9.79 5.55
CA SER A 76 -0.33 10.65 6.75
C SER A 76 -1.72 11.09 7.23
N LEU A 77 -2.77 11.02 6.40
CA LEU A 77 -4.15 11.22 6.86
C LEU A 77 -4.62 10.09 7.80
N GLY A 78 -3.99 8.92 7.72
CA GLY A 78 -4.27 7.79 8.61
C GLY A 78 -4.07 8.10 10.08
N ALA A 79 -3.30 9.13 10.46
CA ALA A 79 -3.17 9.57 11.85
C ALA A 79 -4.39 10.36 12.36
N ALA A 80 -5.14 10.98 11.45
CA ALA A 80 -6.27 11.87 11.75
C ALA A 80 -7.60 11.33 11.23
N TRP A 81 -7.65 10.08 10.76
CA TRP A 81 -8.82 9.52 10.06
C TRP A 81 -10.12 9.57 10.87
N GLN A 82 -10.05 9.54 12.21
CA GLN A 82 -11.21 9.63 13.09
C GLN A 82 -11.74 11.06 13.26
N THR A 83 -10.86 12.06 13.22
CA THR A 83 -11.21 13.47 13.43
C THR A 83 -11.50 14.19 12.11
N LEU A 84 -11.00 13.64 11.00
CA LEU A 84 -11.18 14.18 9.65
C LEU A 84 -12.66 14.40 9.27
N PRO A 85 -13.62 13.47 9.52
CA PRO A 85 -15.02 13.67 9.15
C PRO A 85 -15.66 14.83 9.91
N GLN A 86 -15.33 14.97 11.19
CA GLN A 86 -15.86 16.06 12.01
C GLN A 86 -15.36 17.41 11.50
N ALA A 87 -14.05 17.53 11.24
CA ALA A 87 -13.42 18.78 10.83
C ALA A 87 -13.74 19.17 9.38
N THR A 88 -13.71 18.21 8.45
CA THR A 88 -13.72 18.49 7.01
C THR A 88 -14.89 17.88 6.26
N GLY A 89 -15.62 16.95 6.87
CA GLY A 89 -16.65 16.16 6.17
C GLY A 89 -16.08 14.95 5.43
N MET A 90 -14.77 14.90 5.20
CA MET A 90 -14.13 13.77 4.52
C MET A 90 -14.13 12.55 5.45
N ALA A 91 -14.76 11.46 5.00
CA ALA A 91 -14.89 10.22 5.75
C ALA A 91 -14.24 9.03 5.04
N PRO A 92 -12.91 8.90 5.04
CA PRO A 92 -12.23 7.87 4.26
C PRO A 92 -12.64 6.43 4.62
N ALA A 93 -13.06 6.21 5.87
CA ALA A 93 -13.56 4.92 6.34
C ALA A 93 -14.88 4.47 5.69
N THR A 94 -15.62 5.38 5.05
CA THR A 94 -16.83 5.04 4.27
C THR A 94 -16.50 4.68 2.82
N GLY A 95 -15.29 5.00 2.35
CA GLY A 95 -14.85 4.68 1.00
C GLY A 95 -14.76 3.18 0.72
N THR A 96 -14.68 2.84 -0.56
CA THR A 96 -14.39 1.49 -1.05
C THR A 96 -12.88 1.24 -1.12
N ARG A 97 -12.13 2.27 -1.53
CA ARG A 97 -10.69 2.23 -1.75
C ARG A 97 -10.02 3.49 -1.22
N ALA A 98 -8.79 3.35 -0.73
CA ALA A 98 -7.90 4.44 -0.37
C ALA A 98 -6.55 4.31 -1.09
N ILE A 99 -6.01 5.43 -1.55
CA ILE A 99 -4.75 5.53 -2.28
C ILE A 99 -3.94 6.70 -1.71
N SER A 100 -2.67 6.47 -1.42
CA SER A 100 -1.70 7.53 -1.16
C SER A 100 -0.54 7.42 -2.11
N ILE A 101 -0.07 8.56 -2.63
CA ILE A 101 1.08 8.62 -3.51
C ILE A 101 2.12 9.62 -3.02
N GLY A 102 3.37 9.38 -3.41
CA GLY A 102 4.49 10.26 -3.12
C GLY A 102 4.96 10.23 -1.67
N VAL A 103 6.00 11.03 -1.41
CA VAL A 103 6.63 11.16 -0.09
C VAL A 103 6.59 12.62 0.37
N PRO A 104 6.59 12.92 1.68
CA PRO A 104 6.54 14.29 2.15
C PRO A 104 7.70 15.12 1.57
N PRO A 105 7.49 16.37 1.14
CA PRO A 105 6.22 17.13 1.18
C PRO A 105 5.31 16.95 -0.04
N GLN A 106 5.70 16.13 -1.03
CA GLN A 106 4.98 15.91 -2.29
C GLN A 106 4.06 14.69 -2.18
N GLN A 107 3.09 14.74 -1.26
CA GLN A 107 2.10 13.67 -1.07
C GLN A 107 0.72 14.07 -1.53
N ALA A 108 -0.03 13.07 -1.99
CA ALA A 108 -1.46 13.16 -2.18
C ALA A 108 -2.15 11.90 -1.67
N PHE A 109 -3.45 12.06 -1.42
CA PHE A 109 -4.34 11.05 -0.88
C PHE A 109 -5.63 11.10 -1.67
N ARG A 110 -6.24 9.95 -1.89
CA ARG A 110 -7.53 9.81 -2.54
C ARG A 110 -8.27 8.66 -1.88
N PHE A 111 -9.57 8.82 -1.69
CA PHE A 111 -10.44 7.69 -1.44
C PHE A 111 -11.65 7.78 -2.35
N ASP A 112 -12.07 6.63 -2.85
CA ASP A 112 -13.20 6.45 -3.73
C ASP A 112 -14.39 5.89 -2.95
N GLY A 113 -15.62 6.18 -3.38
CA GLY A 113 -16.85 5.72 -2.76
C GLY A 113 -17.88 6.84 -2.59
N ASP A 114 -18.95 6.57 -1.84
CA ASP A 114 -19.99 7.57 -1.60
C ASP A 114 -19.46 8.69 -0.71
N VAL A 115 -19.31 9.89 -1.29
CA VAL A 115 -18.84 11.09 -0.60
C VAL A 115 -19.94 12.15 -0.60
N ASP A 116 -20.23 12.70 0.58
CA ASP A 116 -21.09 13.89 0.70
C ASP A 116 -20.28 15.14 0.28
N SER A 117 -20.20 15.39 -1.02
CA SER A 117 -19.37 16.44 -1.58
C SER A 117 -19.81 17.84 -1.13
N ASP A 118 -21.11 18.05 -0.93
CA ASP A 118 -21.68 19.28 -0.41
C ASP A 118 -21.29 19.54 1.05
N ALA A 119 -21.34 18.51 1.91
CA ALA A 119 -20.89 18.64 3.30
C ALA A 119 -19.39 18.91 3.39
N VAL A 120 -18.59 18.24 2.56
CA VAL A 120 -17.15 18.47 2.45
C VAL A 120 -16.87 19.91 2.03
N ARG A 121 -17.49 20.36 0.92
CA ARG A 121 -17.32 21.72 0.40
C ARG A 121 -17.73 22.77 1.43
N THR A 122 -18.89 22.60 2.06
CA THR A 122 -19.41 23.49 3.10
C THR A 122 -18.42 23.64 4.26
N LYS A 123 -17.90 22.52 4.79
CA LYS A 123 -16.95 22.56 5.92
C LYS A 123 -15.61 23.17 5.53
N LEU A 124 -15.04 22.78 4.40
CA LEU A 124 -13.76 23.32 3.94
C LEU A 124 -13.85 24.83 3.62
N THR A 125 -14.95 25.29 3.02
CA THR A 125 -15.20 26.72 2.82
C THR A 125 -15.35 27.47 4.14
N ALA A 126 -16.04 26.90 5.14
CA ALA A 126 -16.12 27.48 6.49
C ALA A 126 -14.75 27.59 7.18
N LEU A 127 -13.81 26.71 6.84
CA LEU A 127 -12.40 26.77 7.28
C LEU A 127 -11.54 27.75 6.47
N GLY A 128 -12.11 28.41 5.46
CA GLY A 128 -11.45 29.44 4.65
C GLY A 128 -10.88 28.94 3.32
N ALA A 129 -11.16 27.70 2.90
CA ALA A 129 -10.80 27.23 1.56
C ALA A 129 -11.63 27.96 0.49
N LYS A 130 -10.98 28.29 -0.63
CA LYS A 130 -11.58 29.03 -1.74
C LYS A 130 -11.71 28.13 -2.97
N PRO A 131 -12.79 28.27 -3.78
CA PRO A 131 -12.92 27.57 -5.06
C PRO A 131 -11.73 27.84 -5.98
N ARG A 132 -11.21 26.76 -6.59
CA ARG A 132 -10.11 26.79 -7.56
C ARG A 132 -10.23 25.63 -8.53
N THR A 133 -9.79 25.85 -9.76
CA THR A 133 -9.57 24.78 -10.74
C THR A 133 -8.15 24.23 -10.59
N MET A 134 -8.00 22.91 -10.49
CA MET A 134 -6.73 22.19 -10.32
C MET A 134 -6.75 20.94 -11.22
N GLY A 135 -5.81 20.77 -12.14
CA GLY A 135 -5.83 19.64 -13.08
C GLY A 135 -7.08 19.55 -13.95
N GLY A 136 -7.79 20.66 -14.20
CA GLY A 136 -9.09 20.63 -14.88
C GLY A 136 -10.26 20.22 -13.99
N HIS A 137 -10.06 20.03 -12.68
CA HIS A 137 -11.11 19.73 -11.72
C HIS A 137 -11.45 20.93 -10.84
N GLU A 138 -12.74 21.11 -10.56
CA GLU A 138 -13.22 22.08 -9.58
C GLU A 138 -13.01 21.58 -8.15
N GLY A 139 -12.19 22.29 -7.38
CA GLY A 139 -11.89 21.97 -6.01
C GLY A 139 -11.77 23.19 -5.11
N LEU A 140 -11.14 22.99 -3.96
CA LEU A 140 -10.97 23.97 -2.90
C LEU A 140 -9.50 24.07 -2.52
N SER A 141 -9.05 25.29 -2.23
CA SER A 141 -7.68 25.53 -1.79
C SER A 141 -7.59 26.51 -0.62
N PHE A 142 -6.69 26.24 0.32
CA PHE A 142 -6.36 27.15 1.43
C PHE A 142 -5.30 28.20 1.07
N SER A 143 -4.45 27.93 0.08
CA SER A 143 -3.40 28.85 -0.42
C SER A 143 -3.33 28.86 -1.96
N PRO A 144 -2.90 29.96 -2.60
CA PRO A 144 -2.69 29.95 -4.04
C PRO A 144 -1.46 29.09 -4.42
N GLY A 145 -1.60 28.26 -5.46
CA GLY A 145 -0.48 27.56 -6.09
C GLY A 145 0.23 26.55 -5.18
N ALA A 146 1.56 26.62 -5.15
CA ALA A 146 2.41 25.69 -4.39
C ALA A 146 2.77 26.19 -2.98
N GLU A 147 2.21 27.31 -2.53
CA GLU A 147 2.49 27.85 -1.20
C GLU A 147 1.94 26.91 -0.12
N ILE A 148 2.76 26.61 0.88
CA ILE A 148 2.37 25.79 2.02
C ILE A 148 2.33 26.68 3.26
N ASP A 149 1.13 26.96 3.77
CA ASP A 149 0.95 27.67 5.04
C ASP A 149 1.09 26.68 6.21
N LEU A 150 2.30 26.58 6.78
CA LEU A 150 2.56 25.72 7.94
C LEU A 150 1.95 26.24 9.24
N SER A 151 1.46 27.50 9.27
CA SER A 151 0.88 28.08 10.48
C SER A 151 -0.59 27.69 10.68
N ARG A 152 -1.25 27.17 9.63
CA ARG A 152 -2.66 26.79 9.65
C ARG A 152 -2.83 25.30 9.92
N LEU A 153 -3.16 24.96 11.16
CA LEU A 153 -3.60 23.60 11.51
C LEU A 153 -5.09 23.44 11.20
N ILE A 154 -5.40 22.64 10.18
CA ILE A 154 -6.80 22.33 9.80
C ILE A 154 -7.35 21.23 10.71
N VAL A 155 -6.54 20.20 10.95
CA VAL A 155 -6.83 19.09 11.85
C VAL A 155 -5.58 18.87 12.71
N PRO A 156 -5.69 18.61 14.02
CA PRO A 156 -4.53 18.26 14.84
C PRO A 156 -3.74 17.11 14.21
N GLY A 157 -2.45 17.32 13.96
CA GLY A 157 -1.57 16.35 13.30
C GLY A 157 -1.52 16.45 11.77
N LEU A 158 -2.36 17.28 11.14
CA LEU A 158 -2.31 17.60 9.71
C LEU A 158 -2.01 19.09 9.52
N THR A 159 -0.88 19.39 8.89
CA THR A 159 -0.43 20.77 8.69
C THR A 159 -0.82 21.27 7.30
N ASN A 160 -0.50 20.52 6.26
CA ASN A 160 -0.60 20.98 4.87
C ASN A 160 -1.16 19.92 3.91
N GLN A 161 -1.50 18.73 4.39
CA GLN A 161 -1.98 17.62 3.57
C GLN A 161 -3.34 17.89 2.91
N LEU A 162 -4.07 18.89 3.42
CA LEU A 162 -5.40 19.30 2.95
C LEU A 162 -5.37 20.66 2.23
N ASN A 163 -4.20 21.11 1.78
CA ASN A 163 -4.06 22.43 1.18
C ASN A 163 -4.89 22.56 -0.11
N GLN A 164 -4.83 21.54 -0.96
CA GLN A 164 -5.59 21.41 -2.21
C GLN A 164 -6.54 20.23 -2.06
N VAL A 165 -7.83 20.40 -2.35
CA VAL A 165 -8.84 19.35 -2.24
C VAL A 165 -9.73 19.33 -3.48
N VAL A 166 -9.88 18.16 -4.09
CA VAL A 166 -10.91 17.90 -5.12
C VAL A 166 -11.91 16.91 -4.54
N VAL A 167 -13.20 17.21 -4.68
CA VAL A 167 -14.27 16.38 -4.16
C VAL A 167 -15.44 16.30 -5.14
N THR A 168 -15.92 15.09 -5.36
CA THR A 168 -17.14 14.77 -6.10
C THR A 168 -17.98 13.83 -5.23
N ASP A 169 -19.16 13.43 -5.70
CA ASP A 169 -19.99 12.47 -4.97
C ASP A 169 -19.40 11.04 -4.95
N SER A 170 -18.35 10.80 -5.76
CA SER A 170 -17.72 9.47 -5.93
C SER A 170 -16.28 9.38 -5.41
N LEU A 171 -15.66 10.51 -5.06
CA LEU A 171 -14.28 10.55 -4.56
C LEU A 171 -13.97 11.84 -3.82
N ALA A 172 -13.00 11.76 -2.91
CA ALA A 172 -12.31 12.92 -2.39
C ALA A 172 -10.79 12.71 -2.46
N ALA A 173 -10.08 13.71 -2.96
CA ALA A 173 -8.64 13.73 -3.06
C ALA A 173 -8.07 14.99 -2.42
N ALA A 174 -6.92 14.87 -1.75
CA ALA A 174 -6.25 15.98 -1.09
C ALA A 174 -4.73 15.91 -1.27
N ALA A 175 -4.08 17.06 -1.34
CA ALA A 175 -2.62 17.15 -1.41
C ALA A 175 -2.11 18.47 -0.83
N SER A 176 -0.80 18.55 -0.63
CA SER A 176 -0.13 19.79 -0.23
C SER A 176 0.07 20.77 -1.37
N THR A 177 0.20 20.29 -2.60
CA THR A 177 0.46 21.09 -3.81
C THR A 177 -0.35 20.53 -5.00
N PRO A 178 -0.55 21.32 -6.07
CA PRO A 178 -1.34 20.88 -7.22
C PRO A 178 -0.78 19.64 -7.94
N GLY A 179 0.54 19.52 -8.11
CA GLY A 179 1.15 18.42 -8.87
C GLY A 179 0.83 17.01 -8.34
N PRO A 180 1.06 16.71 -7.05
CA PRO A 180 0.63 15.45 -6.46
C PRO A 180 -0.89 15.23 -6.50
N LEU A 181 -1.70 16.30 -6.37
CA LEU A 181 -3.16 16.18 -6.49
C LEU A 181 -3.56 15.73 -7.90
N GLU A 182 -2.99 16.33 -8.92
CA GLU A 182 -3.21 15.92 -10.32
C GLU A 182 -2.79 14.47 -10.53
N ALA A 183 -1.62 14.08 -10.01
CA ALA A 183 -1.12 12.71 -10.14
C ALA A 183 -2.02 11.66 -9.49
N VAL A 184 -2.70 11.95 -8.36
CA VAL A 184 -3.61 11.00 -7.69
C VAL A 184 -5.00 10.96 -8.33
N LEU A 185 -5.37 12.00 -9.07
CA LEU A 185 -6.62 12.06 -9.83
C LEU A 185 -6.54 11.32 -11.17
N GLY A 186 -5.33 11.00 -11.64
CA GLY A 186 -5.10 10.18 -12.83
C GLY A 186 -4.11 10.81 -13.80
N GLY A 187 -4.00 10.23 -14.98
CA GLY A 187 -3.18 10.73 -16.07
C GLY A 187 -3.43 9.95 -17.36
N GLU A 188 -2.91 10.45 -18.49
CA GLU A 188 -3.02 9.74 -19.78
C GLU A 188 -2.33 8.37 -19.76
N ARG A 189 -1.20 8.28 -19.05
CA ARG A 189 -0.52 7.03 -18.72
C ARG A 189 -0.69 6.78 -17.23
N THR A 190 -1.03 5.55 -16.88
CA THR A 190 -1.35 5.13 -15.53
C THR A 190 -0.19 4.35 -14.90
N LEU A 191 -0.22 4.16 -13.59
CA LEU A 191 0.79 3.35 -12.92
C LEU A 191 0.68 1.87 -13.29
N ALA A 192 -0.51 1.40 -13.66
CA ALA A 192 -0.72 0.06 -14.18
C ALA A 192 -0.07 -0.16 -15.56
N ASP A 193 0.13 0.90 -16.36
CA ASP A 193 0.80 0.82 -17.66
C ASP A 193 2.33 0.68 -17.53
N ASN A 194 2.89 0.86 -16.33
CA ASN A 194 4.31 0.67 -16.07
C ASN A 194 4.62 -0.82 -15.84
N PRO A 195 5.38 -1.51 -16.72
CA PRO A 195 5.56 -2.97 -16.63
C PRO A 195 6.21 -3.43 -15.31
N ALA A 196 7.14 -2.64 -14.77
CA ALA A 196 7.79 -2.97 -13.50
C ALA A 196 6.80 -2.90 -12.32
N HIS A 197 5.91 -1.91 -12.30
CA HIS A 197 4.88 -1.80 -11.27
C HIS A 197 3.80 -2.88 -11.45
N ALA A 198 3.35 -3.12 -12.68
CA ALA A 198 2.39 -4.18 -12.99
C ALA A 198 2.91 -5.56 -12.56
N ALA A 199 4.18 -5.88 -12.83
CA ALA A 199 4.82 -7.12 -12.39
C ALA A 199 4.86 -7.26 -10.86
N VAL A 200 5.14 -6.17 -10.14
CA VAL A 200 5.11 -6.15 -8.66
C VAL A 200 3.68 -6.33 -8.14
N ALA A 201 2.68 -5.66 -8.73
CA ALA A 201 1.27 -5.86 -8.38
C ALA A 201 0.81 -7.31 -8.63
N ALA A 202 1.16 -7.89 -9.77
CA ALA A 202 0.87 -9.29 -10.09
C ALA A 202 1.54 -10.26 -9.08
N CYS A 203 2.77 -9.96 -8.65
CA CYS A 203 3.47 -10.73 -7.61
C CYS A 203 2.75 -10.66 -6.25
N LEU A 204 2.26 -9.48 -5.86
CA LEU A 204 1.51 -9.28 -4.62
C LEU A 204 0.17 -10.02 -4.65
N GLY A 205 -0.50 -10.00 -5.80
CA GLY A 205 -1.77 -10.67 -6.03
C GLY A 205 -2.91 -10.05 -5.23
N ASP A 206 -3.74 -10.90 -4.62
CA ASP A 206 -4.95 -10.51 -3.92
C ASP A 206 -4.65 -9.97 -2.50
N VAL A 207 -4.68 -8.64 -2.34
CA VAL A 207 -4.29 -7.93 -1.11
C VAL A 207 -5.32 -6.89 -0.69
N ALA A 208 -5.50 -6.72 0.63
CA ALA A 208 -6.37 -5.71 1.24
C ALA A 208 -5.64 -4.39 1.55
N ALA A 209 -4.30 -4.44 1.54
CA ALA A 209 -3.41 -3.31 1.74
C ALA A 209 -2.08 -3.59 1.05
N ALA A 210 -1.50 -2.58 0.42
CA ALA A 210 -0.21 -2.70 -0.26
C ALA A 210 0.58 -1.40 -0.27
N THR A 211 1.90 -1.51 -0.34
CA THR A 211 2.83 -0.41 -0.60
C THR A 211 3.81 -0.84 -1.68
N ILE A 212 3.94 -0.04 -2.73
CA ILE A 212 4.93 -0.19 -3.80
C ILE A 212 5.80 1.07 -3.81
N MET A 213 7.12 0.91 -3.77
CA MET A 213 8.03 2.05 -3.82
C MET A 213 9.38 1.71 -4.44
N ALA A 214 10.01 2.72 -5.04
CA ALA A 214 11.40 2.65 -5.45
C ALA A 214 12.33 2.83 -4.23
N PRO A 215 13.45 2.10 -4.15
CA PRO A 215 14.45 2.33 -3.12
C PRO A 215 15.12 3.70 -3.27
N SER A 216 15.45 4.31 -2.13
CA SER A 216 16.29 5.52 -2.07
C SER A 216 17.49 5.27 -1.16
N PRO A 217 18.74 5.32 -1.68
CA PRO A 217 19.10 5.51 -3.09
C PRO A 217 18.79 4.29 -3.97
N SER A 218 18.76 4.50 -5.28
CA SER A 218 18.67 3.40 -6.26
C SER A 218 19.86 2.45 -6.17
N GLY A 219 19.68 1.19 -6.58
CA GLY A 219 20.75 0.20 -6.48
C GLY A 219 20.40 -1.18 -7.05
N ALA A 220 20.65 -2.22 -6.26
CA ALA A 220 20.43 -3.62 -6.64
C ALA A 220 18.94 -3.97 -6.85
N VAL A 221 18.03 -3.17 -6.29
CA VAL A 221 16.59 -3.33 -6.42
C VAL A 221 16.02 -2.14 -7.20
N THR A 222 15.08 -2.43 -8.10
CA THR A 222 14.33 -1.44 -8.88
C THR A 222 13.06 -1.03 -8.15
N LEU A 223 12.30 -2.00 -7.62
CA LEU A 223 11.08 -1.76 -6.85
C LEU A 223 10.94 -2.77 -5.71
N TYR A 224 10.37 -2.30 -4.60
CA TYR A 224 9.79 -3.14 -3.57
C TYR A 224 8.27 -3.03 -3.63
N GLY A 225 7.59 -4.16 -3.47
CA GLY A 225 6.18 -4.24 -3.14
C GLY A 225 6.00 -5.04 -1.86
N VAL A 226 5.15 -4.56 -0.96
CA VAL A 226 4.74 -5.31 0.23
C VAL A 226 3.22 -5.25 0.34
N GLY A 227 2.60 -6.32 0.78
CA GLY A 227 1.15 -6.37 0.90
C GLY A 227 0.67 -7.31 1.99
N LEU A 228 -0.54 -7.06 2.47
CA LEU A 228 -1.29 -7.92 3.37
C LEU A 228 -2.42 -8.57 2.57
N ARG A 229 -2.44 -9.91 2.50
CA ARG A 229 -3.54 -10.64 1.86
C ARG A 229 -4.85 -10.41 2.61
N ARG A 230 -5.97 -10.42 1.88
CA ARG A 230 -7.32 -10.38 2.47
C ARG A 230 -7.51 -11.55 3.45
N PRO A 231 -7.70 -11.31 4.75
CA PRO A 231 -8.10 -12.36 5.68
C PRO A 231 -9.59 -12.65 5.53
N ALA A 232 -10.02 -13.90 5.56
CA ALA A 232 -11.44 -14.26 5.50
C ALA A 232 -12.17 -13.90 6.82
N SER A 233 -11.45 -13.87 7.94
CA SER A 233 -11.95 -13.40 9.23
C SER A 233 -10.86 -12.74 10.07
N LEU A 234 -11.23 -11.98 11.10
CA LEU A 234 -10.27 -11.30 11.97
C LEU A 234 -9.46 -12.25 12.87
N ASP A 235 -9.90 -13.52 13.00
CA ASP A 235 -9.20 -14.58 13.69
C ASP A 235 -8.07 -15.22 12.86
N ASP A 236 -8.02 -14.95 11.55
CA ASP A 236 -7.01 -15.52 10.66
C ASP A 236 -5.60 -15.07 11.04
N ARG A 237 -4.61 -15.95 10.77
CA ARG A 237 -3.21 -15.56 10.81
C ARG A 237 -2.94 -14.60 9.65
N PRO A 238 -2.38 -13.40 9.89
CA PRO A 238 -2.08 -12.47 8.81
C PRO A 238 -1.04 -13.09 7.87
N VAL A 239 -1.23 -12.91 6.57
CA VAL A 239 -0.26 -13.33 5.55
C VAL A 239 0.26 -12.09 4.85
N ASN A 240 1.55 -11.82 5.02
CA ASN A 240 2.24 -10.74 4.32
C ASN A 240 2.95 -11.29 3.09
N VAL A 241 3.03 -10.50 2.04
CA VAL A 241 3.77 -10.81 0.82
C VAL A 241 4.80 -9.70 0.62
N ILE A 242 6.05 -10.08 0.34
CA ILE A 242 7.12 -9.19 -0.08
C ILE A 242 7.47 -9.57 -1.51
N CYS A 243 7.48 -8.59 -2.39
CA CYS A 243 7.85 -8.69 -3.79
C CYS A 243 9.04 -7.77 -4.04
N VAL A 244 10.14 -8.33 -4.53
CA VAL A 244 11.38 -7.60 -4.82
C VAL A 244 11.65 -7.74 -6.31
N LEU A 245 11.64 -6.61 -7.01
CA LEU A 245 12.07 -6.55 -8.40
C LEU A 245 13.55 -6.12 -8.45
N PRO A 246 14.50 -7.04 -8.67
CA PRO A 246 15.91 -6.68 -8.78
C PRO A 246 16.20 -5.90 -10.07
N SER A 247 17.30 -5.17 -10.09
CA SER A 247 17.92 -4.78 -11.35
C SER A 247 18.57 -6.00 -12.00
N ALA A 248 18.53 -6.08 -13.33
CA ALA A 248 19.08 -7.22 -14.09
C ALA A 248 20.50 -7.65 -13.66
N PRO A 249 21.49 -6.75 -13.48
CA PRO A 249 22.84 -7.16 -13.09
C PRO A 249 22.94 -7.69 -11.65
N ALA A 250 21.95 -7.40 -10.79
CA ALA A 250 21.97 -7.78 -9.38
C ALA A 250 21.02 -8.93 -9.04
N ALA A 251 20.26 -9.45 -10.01
CA ALA A 251 19.17 -10.41 -9.76
C ALA A 251 19.59 -11.64 -8.93
N ALA A 252 20.70 -12.29 -9.29
CA ALA A 252 21.18 -13.46 -8.57
C ALA A 252 21.64 -13.16 -7.13
N ASP A 253 22.23 -11.99 -6.90
CA ASP A 253 22.72 -11.59 -5.57
C ASP A 253 21.57 -11.14 -4.66
N VAL A 254 20.59 -10.41 -5.22
CA VAL A 254 19.34 -10.05 -4.54
C VAL A 254 18.58 -11.30 -4.13
N GLU A 255 18.46 -12.28 -5.04
CA GLU A 255 17.80 -13.55 -4.74
C GLU A 255 18.51 -14.32 -3.64
N ARG A 256 19.84 -14.45 -3.72
CA ARG A 256 20.62 -15.13 -2.68
C ARG A 256 20.46 -14.41 -1.34
N ALA A 257 20.53 -13.08 -1.32
CA ALA A 257 20.38 -12.30 -0.10
C ALA A 257 18.99 -12.49 0.52
N LEU A 258 17.94 -12.43 -0.29
CA LEU A 258 16.56 -12.64 0.17
C LEU A 258 16.40 -14.06 0.74
N THR A 259 16.73 -15.08 -0.04
CA THR A 259 16.49 -16.48 0.33
C THR A 259 17.34 -16.98 1.51
N THR A 260 18.53 -16.40 1.72
CA THR A 260 19.42 -16.82 2.82
C THR A 260 19.30 -16.00 4.09
N ARG A 261 18.78 -14.77 4.01
CA ARG A 261 18.71 -13.85 5.17
C ARG A 261 17.30 -13.62 5.67
N LEU A 262 16.29 -13.67 4.80
CA LEU A 262 14.89 -13.58 5.19
C LEU A 262 14.34 -14.97 5.53
N THR A 263 14.90 -15.62 6.54
CA THR A 263 14.40 -16.90 7.07
C THR A 263 13.92 -16.72 8.50
N PRO A 264 13.16 -17.66 9.09
CA PRO A 264 12.77 -17.56 10.50
C PRO A 264 13.96 -17.39 11.47
N GLU A 265 15.12 -17.95 11.14
CA GLU A 265 16.37 -17.83 11.91
C GLU A 265 17.17 -16.56 11.57
N GLY A 266 16.83 -15.90 10.46
CA GLY A 266 17.44 -14.67 9.99
C GLY A 266 17.31 -13.54 11.02
N LYS A 267 18.38 -12.77 11.18
CA LYS A 267 18.45 -11.67 12.14
C LYS A 267 17.90 -10.38 11.54
N MET A 268 17.15 -9.65 12.35
CA MET A 268 16.77 -8.28 12.02
C MET A 268 17.86 -7.29 12.43
N ARG A 269 17.91 -6.12 11.79
CA ARG A 269 18.86 -5.04 12.11
C ARG A 269 18.79 -4.58 13.55
N ASP A 270 17.59 -4.46 14.10
CA ASP A 270 17.34 -4.02 15.48
C ASP A 270 17.49 -5.15 16.52
N GLY A 271 17.97 -6.33 16.09
CA GLY A 271 18.11 -7.52 16.92
C GLY A 271 16.89 -8.44 16.89
N GLY A 272 17.05 -9.64 17.46
CA GLY A 272 16.05 -10.71 17.34
C GLY A 272 16.05 -11.38 15.97
N THR A 273 15.04 -12.21 15.70
CA THR A 273 14.90 -12.96 14.45
C THR A 273 13.56 -12.70 13.77
N PHE A 274 13.50 -12.86 12.45
CA PHE A 274 12.24 -12.76 11.70
C PHE A 274 11.19 -13.78 12.18
N GLY A 275 11.61 -14.97 12.62
CA GLY A 275 10.73 -16.04 13.12
C GLY A 275 9.90 -15.66 14.34
N THR A 276 10.30 -14.63 15.08
CA THR A 276 9.48 -14.06 16.17
C THR A 276 8.19 -13.40 15.64
N TYR A 277 8.23 -12.91 14.40
CA TYR A 277 7.13 -12.24 13.71
C TYR A 277 6.47 -13.13 12.66
N ALA A 278 7.28 -13.85 11.87
CA ALA A 278 6.86 -14.73 10.79
C ALA A 278 7.53 -16.11 10.95
N PRO A 279 6.93 -17.03 11.73
CA PRO A 279 7.49 -18.37 11.93
C PRO A 279 7.56 -19.19 10.64
N GLU A 280 6.76 -18.84 9.64
CA GLU A 280 6.75 -19.48 8.32
C GLU A 280 7.11 -18.42 7.27
N ILE A 281 8.21 -18.65 6.54
CA ILE A 281 8.64 -17.82 5.41
C ILE A 281 8.95 -18.73 4.23
N ALA A 282 8.18 -18.57 3.15
CA ALA A 282 8.38 -19.30 1.90
C ALA A 282 8.85 -18.34 0.81
N HIS A 283 9.75 -18.82 -0.05
CA HIS A 283 10.28 -18.04 -1.18
C HIS A 283 9.95 -18.70 -2.50
N ASP A 284 9.57 -17.91 -3.49
CA ASP A 284 9.42 -18.34 -4.87
C ASP A 284 9.74 -17.20 -5.85
N ARG A 285 9.57 -17.47 -7.15
CA ARG A 285 9.75 -16.51 -8.23
C ARG A 285 8.44 -16.37 -8.98
N ILE A 286 8.09 -15.13 -9.30
CA ILE A 286 6.95 -14.81 -10.17
C ILE A 286 7.50 -14.20 -11.45
N THR A 287 7.16 -14.83 -12.58
CA THR A 287 7.45 -14.28 -13.90
C THR A 287 6.20 -13.58 -14.39
N SER A 288 6.31 -12.29 -14.66
CA SER A 288 5.27 -11.47 -15.27
C SER A 288 5.91 -10.75 -16.44
N ASP A 289 5.45 -11.06 -17.65
CA ASP A 289 6.05 -10.58 -18.89
C ASP A 289 7.56 -10.87 -18.96
N ASP A 290 8.38 -9.83 -19.09
CA ASP A 290 9.83 -9.82 -19.15
C ASP A 290 10.50 -9.62 -17.77
N HIS A 291 9.72 -9.58 -16.69
CA HIS A 291 10.20 -9.36 -15.34
C HIS A 291 10.17 -10.64 -14.49
N VAL A 292 11.25 -10.87 -13.74
CA VAL A 292 11.31 -11.87 -12.68
C VAL A 292 11.27 -11.15 -11.33
N VAL A 293 10.15 -11.29 -10.64
CA VAL A 293 9.95 -10.74 -9.29
C VAL A 293 10.21 -11.84 -8.27
N LEU A 294 11.06 -11.56 -7.30
CA LEU A 294 11.34 -12.46 -6.19
C LEU A 294 10.28 -12.26 -5.12
N ARG A 295 9.67 -13.34 -4.65
CA ARG A 295 8.57 -13.24 -3.69
C ARG A 295 8.89 -14.02 -2.42
N ALA A 296 8.58 -13.40 -1.29
CA ALA A 296 8.53 -14.05 0.01
C ALA A 296 7.10 -13.96 0.58
N VAL A 297 6.56 -15.08 1.02
CA VAL A 297 5.24 -15.16 1.69
C VAL A 297 5.49 -15.46 3.15
N LEU A 298 5.01 -14.57 4.03
CA LEU A 298 5.25 -14.59 5.47
C LEU A 298 3.92 -14.86 6.18
N THR A 299 3.79 -16.01 6.84
CA THR A 299 2.66 -16.24 7.75
C THR A 299 3.02 -15.69 9.12
N LEU A 300 2.31 -14.66 9.57
CA LEU A 300 2.64 -13.95 10.81
C LEU A 300 2.13 -14.66 12.06
N SER A 301 2.82 -14.43 13.17
CA SER A 301 2.34 -14.79 14.49
C SER A 301 1.18 -13.86 14.90
N GLY A 302 0.12 -14.42 15.49
CA GLY A 302 -1.12 -13.68 15.78
C GLY A 302 -1.00 -12.56 16.83
N THR A 303 0.15 -12.41 17.48
CA THR A 303 0.39 -11.40 18.53
C THR A 303 1.20 -10.19 18.05
N LYS A 304 1.64 -10.19 16.80
CA LYS A 304 2.47 -9.13 16.22
C LYS A 304 1.68 -8.27 15.24
N SER A 305 2.31 -7.20 14.77
CA SER A 305 1.68 -6.28 13.80
C SER A 305 1.30 -7.04 12.53
N VAL A 306 0.06 -6.87 12.08
CA VAL A 306 -0.43 -7.49 10.83
C VAL A 306 0.22 -6.90 9.57
N MET A 307 0.88 -5.75 9.68
CA MET A 307 1.57 -5.02 8.62
C MET A 307 3.10 -5.14 8.73
N PHE A 308 3.62 -6.28 9.19
CA PHE A 308 5.05 -6.48 9.46
C PHE A 308 5.94 -6.22 8.24
N ALA A 309 5.56 -6.71 7.05
CA ALA A 309 6.32 -6.45 5.82
C ALA A 309 6.37 -4.95 5.46
N ASN A 310 5.29 -4.20 5.72
CA ASN A 310 5.29 -2.75 5.54
C ASN A 310 6.22 -2.06 6.56
N GLN A 311 6.28 -2.55 7.80
CA GLN A 311 7.26 -2.04 8.77
C GLN A 311 8.70 -2.33 8.34
N MET A 312 8.98 -3.51 7.78
CA MET A 312 10.29 -3.85 7.23
C MET A 312 10.66 -2.91 6.08
N LEU A 313 9.72 -2.58 5.20
CA LEU A 313 9.94 -1.64 4.11
C LEU A 313 10.25 -0.23 4.63
N VAL A 314 9.38 0.34 5.46
CA VAL A 314 9.51 1.71 5.99
C VAL A 314 10.75 1.90 6.87
N ARG A 315 11.20 0.84 7.57
CA ARG A 315 12.42 0.86 8.38
C ARG A 315 13.70 0.56 7.59
N ASN A 316 13.63 0.42 6.27
CA ASN A 316 14.75 0.02 5.42
C ASN A 316 15.38 -1.35 5.79
N GLU A 317 14.62 -2.23 6.44
CA GLU A 317 15.06 -3.59 6.78
C GLU A 317 15.29 -4.40 5.50
N LEU A 318 14.37 -4.29 4.53
CA LEU A 318 14.49 -4.96 3.23
C LEU A 318 15.74 -4.53 2.48
N GLN A 319 16.03 -3.23 2.46
CA GLN A 319 17.25 -2.71 1.86
C GLN A 319 18.51 -3.19 2.60
N GLY A 320 18.46 -3.27 3.93
CA GLY A 320 19.54 -3.81 4.75
C GLY A 320 19.87 -5.27 4.45
N LEU A 321 18.84 -6.10 4.23
CA LEU A 321 19.00 -7.50 3.83
C LEU A 321 19.77 -7.65 2.52
N ILE A 322 19.50 -6.78 1.55
CA ILE A 322 20.12 -6.81 0.22
C ILE A 322 21.56 -6.25 0.28
N ASN A 323 21.75 -5.13 0.96
CA ASN A 323 23.00 -4.36 0.91
C ASN A 323 24.15 -4.91 1.78
N SER A 324 23.87 -5.77 2.76
CA SER A 324 24.90 -6.36 3.64
C SER A 324 25.81 -7.40 2.95
N SER A 325 25.87 -7.35 1.62
CA SER A 325 26.60 -8.27 0.74
C SER A 325 27.90 -7.65 0.20
N ARG A 326 28.23 -6.43 0.66
CA ARG A 326 29.46 -5.70 0.34
C ARG A 326 30.38 -5.62 1.55
#